data_AF-A0A444XM08-F1
#
_entry.id   AF-A0A444XM08-F1
#
_cell.length_a   1.000
_cell.length_b   1.000
_cell.length_c   1.000
_cell.angle_alpha   90.00
_cell.angle_beta   90.00
_cell.angle_gamma   90.00
#
_symmetry.space_group_name_H-M   'P 1'
#
loop_
_entity.id
_entity.type
_entity.pdbx_description
1 polymer ?
#
loop_
_entity_poly.entity_id
_entity_poly.type
_entity_poly.pdbx_seq_one_letter_code
_entity_poly.pdbx_strand_id
1 'polypeptide(L)'
;MDNVVDSLNNAYQDFIAAASTVLEAKESAGAQKTTATDVALENFKQKWELFRVACDQAEEFVESLKQRIGSECLVDEATGAGKPGQATMTGLPPISAVRLEQMSKAVRWLVIELQNGSGAAAANSSQSHASAPFDARFSEDSAP
;
A
#
# COMPACT_ATOMS: atom_id res chain seq x y z
N MET A 1 -12.51 -11.53 14.05
CA MET A 1 -11.31 -12.37 14.24
C MET A 1 -11.70 -13.63 14.99
N ASP A 2 -12.24 -13.52 16.20
CA ASP A 2 -12.65 -14.68 17.00
C ASP A 2 -13.59 -15.62 16.25
N ASN A 3 -14.60 -15.08 15.57
CA ASN A 3 -15.51 -15.89 14.75
C ASN A 3 -14.83 -16.72 13.64
N VAL A 4 -13.70 -16.24 13.07
CA VAL A 4 -12.96 -16.97 12.01
C VAL A 4 -12.16 -18.10 12.65
N VAL A 5 -11.52 -17.83 13.78
CA VAL A 5 -10.76 -18.82 14.55
C VAL A 5 -11.69 -19.90 15.09
N ASP A 6 -12.85 -19.52 15.64
CA ASP A 6 -13.86 -20.44 16.14
C ASP A 6 -14.45 -21.30 15.02
N SER A 7 -14.76 -20.70 13.86
CA SER A 7 -15.23 -21.42 12.67
C SER A 7 -14.21 -22.46 12.21
N LEU A 8 -12.93 -22.07 12.10
CA LEU A 8 -11.85 -22.96 11.70
C LEU A 8 -11.66 -24.11 12.70
N ASN A 9 -11.67 -23.80 14.01
CA ASN A 9 -11.55 -24.82 15.05
C ASN A 9 -12.71 -25.81 15.03
N ASN A 10 -13.95 -25.32 14.91
CA ASN A 10 -15.13 -26.19 14.84
C ASN A 10 -15.10 -27.08 13.60
N ALA A 11 -14.76 -26.53 12.43
CA ALA A 11 -14.65 -27.31 11.20
C ALA A 11 -13.54 -28.37 11.27
N TYR A 12 -12.41 -28.05 11.93
CA TYR A 12 -11.34 -29.00 12.17
C TYR A 12 -11.79 -30.16 13.08
N GLN A 13 -12.45 -29.86 14.20
CA GLN A 13 -12.95 -30.90 15.11
C GLN A 13 -13.97 -31.80 14.42
N ASP A 14 -14.89 -31.23 13.64
CA ASP A 14 -15.88 -31.97 12.86
C ASP A 14 -15.23 -32.89 11.80
N PHE A 15 -14.18 -32.41 11.14
CA PHE A 15 -13.41 -33.20 10.17
C PHE A 15 -12.71 -34.40 10.84
N ILE A 16 -12.06 -34.17 11.98
CA ILE A 16 -11.39 -35.25 12.75
C ILE A 16 -12.42 -36.25 13.30
N ALA A 17 -13.56 -35.78 13.79
CA ALA A 17 -14.65 -36.65 14.25
C ALA A 17 -15.16 -37.56 13.12
N ALA A 18 -15.41 -37.00 11.93
CA ALA A 18 -15.82 -37.78 10.76
C ALA A 18 -14.74 -38.80 10.32
N ALA A 19 -13.46 -38.43 10.43
CA ALA A 19 -12.35 -39.36 10.15
C ALA A 19 -12.35 -40.55 11.13
N SER A 20 -12.59 -40.30 12.42
CA SER A 20 -12.74 -41.36 13.43
C SER A 20 -13.90 -42.29 13.08
N THR A 21 -15.06 -41.74 12.73
CA THR A 21 -16.23 -42.54 12.33
C THR A 21 -15.95 -43.43 11.13
N VAL A 22 -15.18 -42.96 10.14
CA VAL A 22 -14.75 -43.81 9.02
C VAL A 22 -13.87 -44.97 9.48
N LEU A 23 -12.93 -44.73 10.39
CA LEU A 23 -12.05 -45.78 10.92
C LEU A 23 -12.84 -46.82 11.72
N GLU A 24 -13.72 -46.38 12.61
CA GLU A 24 -14.61 -47.24 13.41
C GLU A 24 -15.54 -48.08 12.52
N ALA A 25 -16.12 -47.47 11.48
CA ALA A 25 -16.97 -48.16 10.53
C ALA A 25 -16.19 -49.19 9.69
N LYS A 26 -14.93 -48.89 9.34
CA LYS A 26 -14.05 -49.84 8.62
C LYS A 26 -13.61 -51.00 9.50
N GLU A 27 -13.28 -50.74 10.76
CA GLU A 27 -12.92 -51.77 11.74
C GLU A 27 -14.09 -52.72 11.97
N SER A 28 -15.28 -52.17 12.22
CA SER A 28 -16.52 -52.96 12.41
C SER A 28 -16.89 -53.80 11.17
N ALA A 29 -16.52 -53.34 9.98
CA ALA A 29 -16.78 -54.04 8.72
C ALA A 29 -15.77 -55.15 8.40
N GLY A 30 -14.69 -55.31 9.16
CA GLY A 30 -13.72 -56.40 8.97
C GLY A 30 -13.12 -56.43 7.55
N ALA A 31 -12.77 -55.26 6.99
CA ALA A 31 -12.29 -55.06 5.63
C ALA A 31 -13.29 -55.35 4.48
N GLN A 32 -14.57 -55.60 4.79
CA GLN A 32 -15.63 -55.62 3.79
C GLN A 32 -16.15 -54.22 3.51
N LYS A 33 -16.57 -53.96 2.27
CA LYS A 33 -17.26 -52.73 1.92
C LYS A 33 -18.71 -52.82 2.38
N THR A 34 -19.14 -51.90 3.23
CA THR A 34 -20.52 -51.86 3.76
C THR A 34 -21.16 -50.51 3.50
N THR A 35 -22.49 -50.48 3.48
CA THR A 35 -23.27 -49.24 3.38
C THR A 35 -22.93 -48.26 4.50
N ALA A 36 -22.62 -48.76 5.70
CA ALA A 36 -22.21 -47.93 6.83
C ALA A 36 -20.87 -47.22 6.55
N THR A 37 -19.89 -47.95 6.00
CA THR A 37 -18.61 -47.38 5.58
C THR A 37 -18.77 -46.35 4.46
N ASP A 38 -19.66 -46.62 3.48
CA ASP A 38 -19.95 -45.68 2.39
C ASP A 38 -20.58 -44.38 2.92
N VAL A 39 -21.56 -44.48 3.82
CA VAL A 39 -22.18 -43.30 4.47
C VAL A 39 -21.16 -42.49 5.27
N ALA A 40 -20.30 -43.16 6.04
CA ALA A 40 -19.24 -42.50 6.79
C ALA A 40 -18.23 -41.78 5.87
N LEU A 41 -17.89 -42.38 4.73
CA LEU A 41 -16.99 -41.77 3.74
C LEU A 41 -17.60 -40.53 3.07
N GLU A 42 -18.89 -40.56 2.74
CA GLU A 42 -19.56 -39.37 2.19
C GLU A 42 -19.64 -38.24 3.24
N ASN A 43 -19.92 -38.57 4.50
CA ASN A 43 -19.88 -37.60 5.59
C ASN A 43 -18.48 -37.00 5.79
N PHE A 44 -17.43 -37.83 5.76
CA PHE A 44 -16.05 -37.39 5.83
C PHE A 44 -15.69 -36.44 4.69
N LYS A 45 -16.07 -36.75 3.44
CA LYS A 45 -15.86 -35.86 2.30
C LYS A 45 -16.54 -34.51 2.49
N GLN A 46 -17.79 -34.52 3.00
CA GLN A 46 -18.52 -33.29 3.29
C GLN A 46 -17.82 -32.45 4.35
N LYS A 47 -17.37 -33.07 5.46
CA LYS A 47 -16.68 -32.36 6.54
C LYS A 47 -15.30 -31.85 6.11
N TRP A 48 -14.58 -32.61 5.28
CA TRP A 48 -13.34 -32.17 4.65
C TRP A 48 -13.54 -30.90 3.81
N GLU A 49 -14.59 -30.86 2.99
CA GLU A 49 -14.85 -29.70 2.14
C GLU A 49 -15.21 -28.45 2.98
N LEU A 50 -16.00 -28.62 4.04
CA LEU A 50 -16.29 -27.54 4.99
C LEU A 50 -15.03 -27.02 5.68
N PHE A 51 -14.13 -27.92 6.10
CA PHE A 51 -12.85 -27.54 6.68
C PHE A 51 -11.97 -26.79 5.67
N ARG A 52 -11.91 -27.24 4.42
CA ARG A 52 -11.19 -26.57 3.34
C ARG A 52 -11.69 -25.13 3.14
N VAL A 53 -13.01 -24.93 3.08
CA VAL A 53 -13.61 -23.58 2.97
C VAL A 53 -13.27 -22.71 4.18
N ALA A 54 -13.25 -23.27 5.39
CA ALA A 54 -12.85 -22.53 6.59
C ALA A 54 -11.36 -22.11 6.54
N CYS A 55 -10.48 -22.97 5.99
CA CYS A 55 -9.08 -22.62 5.74
C CYS A 55 -8.95 -21.48 4.72
N ASP A 56 -9.67 -21.55 3.59
CA ASP A 56 -9.68 -20.49 2.57
C ASP A 56 -10.11 -19.14 3.19
N GLN A 57 -11.15 -19.15 4.03
CA GLN A 57 -11.64 -17.95 4.72
C GLN A 57 -10.62 -17.41 5.74
N ALA A 58 -9.90 -18.29 6.44
CA ALA A 58 -8.84 -17.87 7.36
C ALA A 58 -7.65 -17.25 6.61
N GLU A 59 -7.29 -17.78 5.44
CA GLU A 59 -6.25 -17.22 4.56
C GLU A 59 -6.66 -15.84 4.03
N GLU A 60 -7.91 -15.68 3.56
CA GLU A 60 -8.45 -14.39 3.15
C GLU A 60 -8.41 -13.37 4.29
N PHE A 61 -8.77 -13.79 5.51
CA PHE A 61 -8.68 -12.92 6.68
C PHE A 61 -7.24 -12.45 6.94
N VAL A 62 -6.26 -13.35 6.87
CA VAL A 62 -4.83 -12.98 7.04
C VAL A 62 -4.38 -12.04 5.94
N GLU A 63 -4.76 -12.27 4.68
CA GLU A 63 -4.43 -11.38 3.58
C GLU A 63 -5.08 -10.01 3.78
N SER A 64 -6.34 -9.95 4.24
CA SER A 64 -7.03 -8.70 4.54
C SER A 64 -6.34 -7.91 5.66
N LEU A 65 -5.82 -8.60 6.68
CA LEU A 65 -5.04 -7.97 7.73
C LEU A 65 -3.70 -7.45 7.21
N LYS A 66 -3.03 -8.21 6.34
CA LYS A 66 -1.78 -7.78 5.69
C LYS A 66 -1.99 -6.52 4.84
N GLN A 67 -3.08 -6.46 4.09
CA GLN A 67 -3.46 -5.27 3.32
C GLN A 67 -3.76 -4.07 4.23
N ARG A 68 -4.48 -4.30 5.34
CA ARG A 68 -4.76 -3.25 6.32
C ARG A 68 -3.46 -2.67 6.89
N ILE A 69 -2.59 -3.53 7.42
CA ILE A 69 -1.28 -3.17 8.00
C ILE A 69 -0.36 -2.51 6.95
N GLY A 70 -0.36 -3.00 5.72
CA GLY A 70 0.40 -2.40 4.63
C GLY A 70 -0.13 -1.02 4.22
N SER A 71 -1.45 -0.83 4.23
CA SER A 71 -2.09 0.45 3.87
C SER A 71 -1.93 1.53 4.95
N GLU A 72 -1.91 1.16 6.23
CA GLU A 72 -1.66 2.07 7.35
C GLU A 72 -0.18 2.51 7.46
N CYS A 73 0.73 1.90 6.67
CA CYS A 73 2.13 2.32 6.53
C CYS A 73 2.37 3.24 5.30
N LEU A 74 1.41 3.32 4.36
CA LEU A 74 1.52 4.12 3.14
C LEU A 74 0.76 5.47 3.20
N VAL A 75 0.24 5.85 4.37
CA VAL A 75 -0.13 7.26 4.63
C VAL A 75 1.14 8.04 4.91
N ASP A 76 1.87 8.27 3.83
CA ASP A 76 2.54 9.51 3.45
C ASP A 76 3.17 10.35 4.58
N GLU A 77 4.48 10.19 4.73
CA GLU A 77 5.34 11.15 5.44
C GLU A 77 5.44 12.52 4.72
N ALA A 78 4.63 12.78 3.68
CA ALA A 78 4.63 14.05 2.94
C ALA A 78 3.34 14.90 3.06
N THR A 79 2.31 14.49 3.80
CA THR A 79 1.10 15.31 3.96
C THR A 79 0.70 15.45 5.43
N GLY A 80 1.31 16.42 6.09
CA GLY A 80 0.78 16.96 7.33
C GLY A 80 -0.61 17.56 7.13
N ALA A 81 -1.60 17.04 7.87
CA ALA A 81 -2.86 17.68 8.22
C ALA A 81 -3.50 16.85 9.34
N GLY A 82 -3.94 17.34 10.49
CA GLY A 82 -4.06 18.69 11.01
C GLY A 82 -4.88 18.54 12.30
N LYS A 83 -4.25 18.72 13.46
CA LYS A 83 -4.94 18.81 14.75
C LYS A 83 -5.64 20.18 14.79
N PRO A 84 -6.94 20.28 15.14
CA PRO A 84 -7.58 21.58 15.22
C PRO A 84 -7.04 22.28 16.48
N GLY A 85 -6.23 23.31 16.25
CA GLY A 85 -5.77 24.20 17.31
C GLY A 85 -4.29 24.04 17.65
N GLN A 86 -3.40 24.49 16.77
CA GLN A 86 -2.27 25.29 17.24
C GLN A 86 -1.71 26.13 16.10
N ALA A 87 -1.96 27.44 16.17
CA ALA A 87 -1.21 28.41 15.42
C ALA A 87 0.20 28.51 16.04
N THR A 88 1.21 28.07 15.31
CA THR A 88 2.58 28.53 15.55
C THR A 88 3.35 28.62 14.24
N MET A 89 3.91 29.79 14.02
CA MET A 89 4.58 30.24 12.81
C MET A 89 5.83 29.41 12.51
N THR A 90 5.88 28.77 11.34
CA THR A 90 7.10 28.67 10.51
C THR A 90 6.67 28.81 9.05
N GLY A 91 6.90 30.00 8.50
CA GLY A 91 6.41 30.44 7.20
C GLY A 91 7.19 29.84 6.04
N LEU A 92 6.90 28.59 5.71
CA LEU A 92 7.16 28.07 4.36
C LEU A 92 5.82 27.99 3.63
N PRO A 93 5.60 28.76 2.55
CA PRO A 93 4.37 28.69 1.80
C PRO A 93 4.21 27.27 1.24
N PRO A 94 3.00 26.69 1.27
CA PRO A 94 2.76 25.34 0.76
C PRO A 94 3.25 25.27 -0.69
N ILE A 95 4.10 24.28 -0.98
CA ILE A 95 4.59 24.03 -2.33
C ILE A 95 3.37 23.67 -3.18
N SER A 96 2.87 24.64 -3.95
CA SER A 96 1.73 24.41 -4.82
C SER A 96 2.14 23.38 -5.86
N ALA A 97 1.31 22.35 -6.07
CA ALA A 97 1.52 21.36 -7.13
C ALA A 97 1.79 22.04 -8.49
N VAL A 98 1.18 23.22 -8.70
CA VAL A 98 1.41 24.12 -9.83
C VAL A 98 2.87 24.58 -9.94
N ARG A 99 3.52 24.97 -8.82
CA ARG A 99 4.92 25.38 -8.81
C ARG A 99 5.85 24.21 -9.15
N LEU A 100 5.54 23.01 -8.65
CA LEU A 100 6.30 21.81 -8.97
C LEU A 100 6.16 21.43 -10.45
N GLU A 101 4.95 21.53 -11.00
CA GLU A 101 4.67 21.28 -12.42
C GLU A 101 5.40 22.29 -13.32
N GLN A 102 5.33 23.59 -12.98
CA GLN A 102 6.02 24.64 -13.74
C GLN A 102 7.54 24.47 -13.71
N MET A 103 8.10 24.09 -12.56
CA MET A 103 9.51 23.76 -12.45
C MET A 103 9.86 22.53 -13.29
N SER A 104 9.04 21.48 -13.28
CA SER A 104 9.27 20.29 -14.11
C SER A 104 9.27 20.64 -15.61
N LYS A 105 8.41 21.57 -16.04
CA LYS A 105 8.32 22.03 -17.42
C LYS A 105 9.54 22.87 -17.81
N ALA A 106 10.00 23.74 -16.91
CA ALA A 106 11.22 24.54 -17.12
C ALA A 106 12.46 23.65 -17.20
N VAL A 107 12.56 22.63 -16.35
CA VAL A 107 13.68 21.66 -16.37
C VAL A 107 13.67 20.85 -17.68
N ARG A 108 12.51 20.37 -18.15
CA ARG A 108 12.42 19.68 -19.45
C ARG A 108 12.90 20.57 -20.60
N TRP A 109 12.53 21.85 -20.60
CA TRP A 109 13.01 22.80 -21.60
C TRP A 109 14.53 22.99 -21.55
N LEU A 110 15.11 23.15 -20.36
CA LEU A 110 16.55 23.29 -20.20
C LEU A 110 17.32 22.05 -20.68
N VAL A 111 16.79 20.85 -20.42
CA VAL A 111 17.39 19.59 -20.91
C VAL A 111 17.38 19.55 -22.44
N ILE A 112 16.29 19.97 -23.08
CA ILE A 112 16.22 20.06 -24.55
C ILE A 112 17.24 21.07 -25.06
N GLU A 113 17.40 22.21 -24.41
CA GLU A 113 18.35 23.25 -24.82
C GLU A 113 19.81 22.79 -24.67
N LEU A 114 20.13 22.03 -23.61
CA LEU A 114 21.45 21.40 -23.44
C LEU A 114 21.70 20.26 -24.44
N GLN A 115 20.67 19.49 -24.80
CA GLN A 115 20.77 18.44 -25.83
C GLN A 115 20.97 19.04 -27.22
N ASN A 116 20.27 20.14 -27.54
CA ASN A 116 20.42 20.87 -28.79
C ASN A 116 21.70 21.72 -28.85
N GLY A 117 22.30 22.06 -27.69
CA GLY A 117 23.55 22.81 -27.59
C GLY A 117 24.83 21.96 -27.67
N SER A 118 24.72 20.63 -27.68
CA SER A 118 25.88 19.74 -27.79
C SER A 118 26.23 19.46 -29.27
N GLY A 119 26.59 20.53 -29.99
CA GLY A 119 27.01 20.47 -31.38
C GLY A 119 27.50 21.82 -31.91
N ALA A 120 28.83 21.99 -31.98
CA ALA A 120 29.59 23.06 -32.63
C ALA A 120 29.76 24.39 -31.86
N ALA A 121 30.99 24.58 -31.35
CA ALA A 121 31.55 25.90 -31.09
C ALA A 121 31.82 26.62 -32.42
N ALA A 122 31.34 27.86 -32.58
CA ALA A 122 32.16 29.04 -32.88
C ALA A 122 31.33 30.24 -33.39
N ALA A 123 31.61 31.39 -32.78
CA ALA A 123 31.63 32.74 -33.37
C ALA A 123 30.32 33.33 -33.95
N ASN A 124 29.70 34.24 -33.19
CA ASN A 124 29.97 35.66 -33.41
C ASN A 124 29.39 36.52 -32.29
N SER A 125 30.30 37.26 -31.64
CA SER A 125 30.15 38.64 -31.19
C SER A 125 28.75 39.27 -31.23
N SER A 126 28.22 39.60 -30.05
CA SER A 126 27.77 40.96 -29.69
C SER A 126 27.46 41.02 -28.20
N GLN A 127 27.89 42.12 -27.59
CA GLN A 127 27.55 42.60 -26.24
C GLN A 127 26.09 42.27 -25.84
N SER A 128 25.75 41.93 -24.60
CA SER A 128 25.96 42.77 -23.42
C SER A 128 25.73 41.99 -22.12
N HIS A 129 26.76 41.97 -21.27
CA HIS A 129 26.64 41.68 -19.85
C HIS A 129 25.99 42.88 -19.12
N ALA A 130 25.33 42.55 -18.01
CA ALA A 130 25.23 43.33 -16.78
C ALA A 130 24.06 44.33 -16.62
N SER A 131 23.14 43.90 -15.75
CA SER A 131 22.69 44.63 -14.56
C SER A 131 21.39 45.46 -14.62
N ALA A 132 20.62 45.24 -13.56
CA ALA A 132 19.30 45.76 -13.24
C ALA A 132 19.23 47.31 -13.13
N PRO A 133 18.04 47.92 -13.32
CA PRO A 133 17.74 49.24 -12.82
C PRO A 133 16.87 49.11 -11.56
N PHE A 134 17.46 48.77 -10.42
CA PHE A 134 16.94 49.21 -9.13
C PHE A 134 18.12 49.42 -8.17
N ASP A 135 18.68 50.61 -8.22
CA ASP A 135 19.51 51.13 -7.14
C ASP A 135 18.92 52.50 -6.74
N ALA A 136 17.72 52.44 -6.17
CA ALA A 136 17.19 53.52 -5.34
C ALA A 136 17.64 53.20 -3.92
N ARG A 137 18.78 53.80 -3.58
CA ARG A 137 19.48 53.73 -2.30
C ARG A 137 18.52 53.90 -1.13
N PHE A 138 18.64 52.98 -0.17
CA PHE A 138 18.47 53.31 1.24
C PHE A 138 19.45 54.46 1.56
N SER A 139 18.94 55.68 1.72
CA SER A 139 19.61 56.70 2.52
C SER A 139 18.71 56.99 3.70
N GLU A 140 19.14 56.40 4.81
CA GLU A 140 18.60 56.51 6.15
C GLU A 140 18.70 57.96 6.67
N ASP A 141 17.75 58.23 7.54
CA ASP A 141 17.50 59.42 8.35
C ASP A 141 18.74 59.98 9.09
N SER A 142 18.93 61.30 9.04
CA SER A 142 19.55 62.07 10.13
C SER A 142 19.30 63.57 9.96
N ALA A 143 18.42 64.09 10.82
CA ALA A 143 18.38 65.50 11.22
C ALA A 143 19.64 65.86 12.05
N PRO A 144 20.01 67.15 12.14
CA PRO A 144 19.32 68.07 13.05
C PRO A 144 18.79 69.36 12.43
#